data_AF-D7MC65-F1
#
_entry.id   AF-D7MC65-F1
#
_cell.length_a   1.000
_cell.length_b   1.000
_cell.length_c   1.000
_cell.angle_alpha   90.00
_cell.angle_beta   90.00
_cell.angle_gamma   90.00
#
_symmetry.space_group_name_H-M   'P 1'
#
loop_
_entity.id
_entity.type
_entity.pdbx_description
1 polymer ?
#
loop_
_entity_poly.entity_id
_entity_poly.type
_entity_poly.pdbx_seq_one_letter_code
_entity_poly.pdbx_strand_id
1 'polypeptide(L)'
;MKLSCGTSFAFLILFLFAAQSVHVYAGSFHKDVQIHWGDGRGKIRDRDGKLLSLSLDKSSGSGFQSNQEFLYGKAEVQMKLVSGNSAGTVTTFYLKSPGTTWDEIDFEFLGNLSGHPYTLHTNVYTKGSGDKEQQFHLWFDPTVNFHTYCITWNPQRIIFTVDGIPIREFKNSESIGVPFPTKQPMRLYASLWEAEHWATRGGLEKTDWSKAPFTAFYRNYNVDGCVWANGKSSCPTNSPWFTQQLDSNGQTRMKGVQSKYMVYNYCTDKNRFPRGVPAECS
;
A
#
# COMPACT_ATOMS: atom_id res chain seq x y z
N MET A 1 71.25 -19.07 34.58
CA MET A 1 70.22 -19.05 33.50
C MET A 1 68.88 -18.66 34.09
N LYS A 2 68.56 -17.36 34.04
CA LYS A 2 67.30 -16.75 34.46
C LYS A 2 67.04 -15.51 33.55
N LEU A 3 65.90 -15.56 32.86
CA LEU A 3 64.93 -14.51 32.49
C LEU A 3 65.32 -13.16 31.84
N SER A 4 64.43 -12.81 30.87
CA SER A 4 63.96 -11.47 30.43
C SER A 4 64.75 -10.82 29.27
N CYS A 5 64.16 -10.21 28.23
CA CYS A 5 62.84 -9.59 28.10
C CYS A 5 62.36 -9.69 26.62
N GLY A 6 61.12 -10.13 26.40
CA GLY A 6 60.48 -10.15 25.09
C GLY A 6 59.67 -8.86 24.85
N THR A 7 59.90 -8.21 23.71
CA THR A 7 59.10 -7.07 23.26
C THR A 7 57.87 -7.58 22.51
N SER A 8 56.72 -7.56 23.18
CA SER A 8 55.42 -7.81 22.56
C SER A 8 54.87 -6.49 22.00
N PHE A 9 54.96 -6.29 20.68
CA PHE A 9 54.21 -5.23 20.00
C PHE A 9 52.76 -5.71 19.81
N ALA A 10 51.86 -5.25 20.67
CA ALA A 10 50.43 -5.44 20.49
C ALA A 10 49.94 -4.49 19.38
N PHE A 11 49.66 -5.03 18.19
CA PHE A 11 48.88 -4.33 17.18
C PHE A 11 47.40 -4.37 17.59
N LEU A 12 46.90 -3.26 18.15
CA LEU A 12 45.46 -3.04 18.29
C LEU A 12 44.89 -2.77 16.90
N ILE A 13 44.26 -3.78 16.28
CA ILE A 13 43.43 -3.58 15.09
C ILE A 13 42.09 -3.01 15.56
N LEU A 14 41.94 -1.68 15.46
CA LEU A 14 40.65 -1.02 15.59
C LEU A 14 39.81 -1.37 14.36
N PHE A 15 38.91 -2.35 14.50
CA PHE A 15 37.83 -2.54 13.53
C PHE A 15 36.82 -1.40 13.69
N LEU A 16 37.03 -0.31 12.97
CA LEU A 16 35.99 0.70 12.71
C LEU A 16 34.92 0.03 11.83
N PHE A 17 33.89 -0.52 12.47
CA PHE A 17 32.62 -0.77 11.79
C PHE A 17 32.05 0.60 11.40
N ALA A 18 32.34 1.03 10.16
CA ALA A 18 31.58 2.09 9.53
C ALA A 18 30.15 1.57 9.38
N ALA A 19 29.30 1.88 10.35
CA ALA A 19 27.86 1.81 10.18
C ALA A 19 27.52 2.76 9.03
N GLN A 20 27.46 2.24 7.82
CA GLN A 20 26.85 2.95 6.72
C GLN A 20 25.38 3.10 7.10
N SER A 21 25.04 4.26 7.66
CA SER A 21 23.66 4.69 7.75
C SER A 21 23.16 4.79 6.33
N VAL A 22 22.48 3.74 5.86
CA VAL A 22 21.68 3.81 4.65
C VAL A 22 20.61 4.85 4.96
N HIS A 23 20.85 6.09 4.55
CA HIS A 23 19.84 7.12 4.59
C HIS A 23 18.77 6.70 3.59
N VAL A 24 17.76 5.96 4.09
CA VAL A 24 16.51 5.79 3.37
C VAL A 24 15.88 7.18 3.33
N TYR A 25 16.05 7.86 2.20
CA TYR A 25 15.46 9.17 1.99
C TYR A 25 13.95 8.96 1.85
N ALA A 26 13.21 9.11 2.94
CA ALA A 26 11.76 9.17 2.87
C ALA A 26 11.36 10.43 2.09
N GLY A 27 10.37 10.29 1.20
CA GLY A 27 9.79 11.42 0.48
C GLY A 27 9.21 12.46 1.45
N SER A 28 9.03 13.68 0.94
CA SER A 28 8.42 14.79 1.68
C SER A 28 7.07 15.10 1.05
N PHE A 29 6.01 15.07 1.85
CA PHE A 29 4.67 15.40 1.39
C PHE A 29 4.58 16.83 0.81
N HIS A 30 5.47 17.75 1.19
CA HIS A 30 5.51 19.08 0.59
C HIS A 30 5.99 19.08 -0.88
N LYS A 31 6.81 18.09 -1.26
CA LYS A 31 7.43 18.01 -2.59
C LYS A 31 6.69 17.04 -3.49
N ASP A 32 6.28 15.90 -2.94
CA ASP A 32 5.94 14.73 -3.75
C ASP A 32 4.44 14.59 -3.98
N VAL A 33 3.61 15.23 -3.15
CA VAL A 33 2.15 15.17 -3.24
C VAL A 33 1.51 16.56 -3.22
N GLN A 34 0.24 16.59 -3.58
CA GLN A 34 -0.64 17.73 -3.38
C GLN A 34 -1.95 17.27 -2.74
N ILE A 35 -2.51 18.10 -1.86
CA ILE A 35 -3.87 17.86 -1.36
C ILE A 35 -4.82 18.04 -2.54
N HIS A 36 -5.47 16.95 -2.94
CA HIS A 36 -6.30 16.90 -4.13
C HIS A 36 -7.70 17.48 -3.87
N TRP A 37 -8.23 17.23 -2.68
CA TRP A 37 -9.55 17.72 -2.23
C TRP A 37 -9.67 17.64 -0.70
N GLY A 38 -10.72 18.27 -0.15
CA GLY A 38 -11.11 18.15 1.27
C GLY A 38 -11.19 19.45 2.04
N ASP A 39 -10.95 20.60 1.39
CA ASP A 39 -11.18 21.93 1.98
C ASP A 39 -10.56 22.10 3.39
N GLY A 40 -9.24 21.91 3.47
CA GLY A 40 -8.48 21.99 4.72
C GLY A 40 -8.49 20.73 5.59
N ARG A 41 -9.21 19.65 5.22
CA ARG A 41 -9.21 18.37 5.95
C ARG A 41 -7.97 17.50 5.68
N GLY A 42 -7.30 17.71 4.54
CA GLY A 42 -5.96 17.20 4.29
C GLY A 42 -4.91 18.18 4.82
N LYS A 43 -4.06 17.74 5.77
CA LYS A 43 -3.06 18.60 6.39
C LYS A 43 -1.71 17.91 6.50
N ILE A 44 -0.66 18.57 6.04
CA ILE A 44 0.72 18.25 6.41
C ILE A 44 0.95 18.85 7.80
N ARG A 45 1.28 18.01 8.78
CA ARG A 45 1.23 18.32 10.22
C ARG A 45 2.55 18.81 10.80
N ASP A 46 3.66 18.60 10.10
CA ASP A 46 4.98 19.04 10.52
C ASP A 46 5.66 19.91 9.44
N ARG A 47 6.74 20.58 9.83
CA ARG A 47 7.48 21.50 8.94
C ARG A 47 8.32 20.78 7.88
N ASP A 48 8.66 19.51 8.13
CA ASP A 48 9.53 18.73 7.25
C ASP A 48 8.74 18.02 6.13
N GLY A 49 7.41 18.01 6.23
CA GLY A 49 6.53 17.24 5.36
C GLY A 49 6.57 15.74 5.59
N LYS A 50 6.79 15.28 6.83
CA LYS A 50 6.93 13.84 7.16
C LYS A 50 5.64 13.18 7.63
N LEU A 51 4.69 13.96 8.14
CA LEU A 51 3.40 13.49 8.64
C LEU A 51 2.26 14.24 7.96
N LEU A 52 1.38 13.49 7.33
CA LEU A 52 0.14 13.99 6.73
C LEU A 52 -1.05 13.34 7.45
N SER A 53 -2.11 14.11 7.68
CA SER A 53 -3.40 13.58 8.12
C SER A 53 -4.48 13.85 7.09
N LEU A 54 -5.38 12.89 6.92
CA LEU A 54 -6.65 13.09 6.25
C LEU A 54 -7.76 12.99 7.29
N SER A 55 -8.70 13.92 7.27
CA SER A 55 -9.89 13.86 8.12
C SER A 55 -11.18 13.78 7.29
N LEU A 56 -12.22 13.24 7.92
CA LEU A 56 -13.56 13.09 7.39
C LEU A 56 -14.57 13.55 8.43
N ASP A 57 -15.49 14.39 7.99
CA ASP A 57 -16.68 14.80 8.73
C ASP A 57 -17.89 14.80 7.81
N LYS A 58 -19.05 15.20 8.33
CA LYS A 58 -20.32 15.15 7.63
C LYS A 58 -20.38 16.03 6.38
N SER A 59 -19.47 17.00 6.25
CA SER A 59 -19.41 17.89 5.09
C SER A 59 -18.53 17.31 3.98
N SER A 60 -17.39 16.72 4.32
CA SER A 60 -16.48 16.13 3.33
C SER A 60 -15.45 15.22 3.96
N GLY A 61 -14.88 14.33 3.13
CA GLY A 61 -13.62 13.66 3.40
C GLY A 61 -12.40 14.50 3.00
N SER A 62 -11.30 13.82 2.72
CA SER A 62 -10.13 14.44 2.08
C SER A 62 -9.27 13.44 1.35
N GLY A 63 -8.41 13.93 0.45
CA GLY A 63 -7.43 13.09 -0.22
C GLY A 63 -6.25 13.88 -0.77
N PHE A 64 -5.14 13.17 -0.99
CA PHE A 64 -3.97 13.67 -1.67
C PHE A 64 -3.64 12.79 -2.88
N GLN A 65 -2.88 13.35 -3.82
CA GLN A 65 -2.35 12.62 -4.96
C GLN A 65 -0.88 12.97 -5.18
N SER A 66 -0.11 12.07 -5.78
CA SER A 66 1.26 12.33 -6.20
C SER A 66 1.31 13.41 -7.27
N ASN A 67 2.38 14.21 -7.27
CA ASN A 67 2.66 15.21 -8.30
C ASN A 67 3.10 14.56 -9.63
N GLN A 68 3.72 13.38 -9.55
CA GLN A 68 4.17 12.59 -10.68
C GLN A 68 3.22 11.43 -11.01
N GLU A 69 3.27 11.01 -12.26
CA GLU A 69 2.69 9.76 -12.76
C GLU A 69 3.80 8.72 -12.91
N PHE A 70 3.46 7.46 -12.69
CA PHE A 70 4.39 6.36 -12.74
C PHE A 70 3.87 5.27 -13.68
N LEU A 71 4.75 4.66 -14.47
CA LEU A 71 4.46 3.42 -15.19
C LEU A 71 5.42 2.36 -14.64
N TYR A 72 4.90 1.53 -13.73
CA TYR A 72 5.67 0.67 -12.82
C TYR A 72 6.38 1.43 -11.68
N GLY A 73 6.50 0.76 -10.53
CA GLY A 73 7.16 1.29 -9.35
C GLY A 73 6.93 0.46 -8.10
N LYS A 74 7.69 0.76 -7.06
CA LYS A 74 7.45 0.35 -5.68
C LYS A 74 6.97 1.58 -4.90
N ALA A 75 5.69 1.58 -4.55
CA ALA A 75 5.07 2.59 -3.73
C ALA A 75 4.87 2.06 -2.31
N GLU A 76 5.33 2.81 -1.31
CA GLU A 76 5.19 2.46 0.09
C GLU A 76 4.79 3.68 0.93
N VAL A 77 3.98 3.43 1.96
CA VAL A 77 3.59 4.42 2.94
C VAL A 77 3.37 3.75 4.29
N GLN A 78 3.65 4.47 5.36
CA GLN A 78 3.20 4.06 6.68
C GLN A 78 1.88 4.71 7.03
N MET A 79 0.88 3.90 7.37
CA MET A 79 -0.45 4.38 7.73
C MET A 79 -0.79 4.00 9.17
N LYS A 80 -1.51 4.89 9.85
CA LYS A 80 -2.23 4.62 11.09
C LYS A 80 -3.69 5.00 10.88
N LEU A 81 -4.58 4.03 11.04
CA LEU A 81 -5.99 4.15 10.68
C LEU A 81 -6.80 4.88 11.75
N VAL A 82 -8.07 5.15 11.42
CA VAL A 82 -9.02 5.81 12.32
C VAL A 82 -9.27 4.93 13.55
N SER A 83 -9.02 5.48 14.74
CA SER A 83 -9.28 4.79 16.01
C SER A 83 -10.74 4.88 16.44
N GLY A 84 -11.19 3.92 17.27
CA GLY A 84 -12.55 3.93 17.84
C GLY A 84 -13.58 3.41 16.84
N ASN A 85 -14.77 4.02 16.84
CA ASN A 85 -15.81 3.66 15.88
C ASN A 85 -15.50 4.33 14.54
N SER A 86 -15.19 3.53 13.53
CA SER A 86 -14.90 3.96 12.16
C SER A 86 -15.83 3.31 11.14
N ALA A 87 -16.94 2.71 11.59
CA ALA A 87 -17.93 2.09 10.72
C ALA A 87 -18.39 3.06 9.62
N GLY A 88 -18.54 2.55 8.40
CA GLY A 88 -18.92 3.32 7.22
C GLY A 88 -17.79 4.15 6.60
N THR A 89 -16.59 4.20 7.19
CA THR A 89 -15.45 4.95 6.62
C THR A 89 -14.50 4.04 5.82
N VAL A 90 -13.88 4.59 4.78
CA VAL A 90 -12.83 3.93 4.00
C VAL A 90 -11.60 4.82 3.94
N THR A 91 -10.49 4.30 4.46
CA THR A 91 -9.15 4.91 4.27
C THR A 91 -8.48 4.20 3.11
N THR A 92 -7.81 4.91 2.19
CA THR A 92 -7.23 4.30 0.98
C THR A 92 -5.75 4.62 0.80
N PHE A 93 -5.10 3.79 0.01
CA PHE A 93 -3.80 4.01 -0.62
C PHE A 93 -3.76 3.21 -1.93
N TYR A 94 -3.75 3.90 -3.07
CA TYR A 94 -3.97 3.25 -4.36
C TYR A 94 -3.24 3.95 -5.50
N LEU A 95 -3.08 3.26 -6.63
CA LEU A 95 -2.64 3.86 -7.89
C LEU A 95 -3.79 3.85 -8.88
N LYS A 96 -4.00 4.93 -9.63
CA LYS A 96 -5.06 5.02 -10.63
C LYS A 96 -4.63 5.83 -11.86
N SER A 97 -4.99 5.37 -13.05
CA SER A 97 -4.83 6.12 -14.30
C SER A 97 -6.03 7.04 -14.57
N PRO A 98 -5.85 8.11 -15.37
CA PRO A 98 -6.97 8.94 -15.81
C PRO A 98 -7.86 8.22 -16.84
N GLY A 99 -9.05 8.78 -17.08
CA GLY A 99 -9.97 8.30 -18.12
C GLY A 99 -11.05 7.34 -17.61
N THR A 100 -11.89 6.86 -18.54
CA THR A 100 -13.08 6.04 -18.26
C THR A 100 -12.81 4.54 -18.29
N THR A 101 -11.70 4.11 -18.91
CA THR A 101 -11.21 2.72 -18.93
C THR A 101 -9.90 2.63 -18.18
N TRP A 102 -9.89 3.14 -16.95
CA TRP A 102 -8.66 3.29 -16.18
C TRP A 102 -8.11 1.95 -15.69
N ASP A 103 -6.83 1.94 -15.35
CA ASP A 103 -6.21 0.89 -14.56
C ASP A 103 -6.07 1.40 -13.11
N GLU A 104 -6.22 0.51 -12.13
CA GLU A 104 -6.15 0.86 -10.71
C GLU A 104 -5.66 -0.32 -9.84
N ILE A 105 -4.96 0.00 -8.76
CA ILE A 105 -4.37 -0.97 -7.83
C ILE A 105 -4.61 -0.47 -6.39
N ASP A 106 -5.39 -1.20 -5.62
CA ASP A 106 -5.98 -0.68 -4.39
C ASP A 106 -5.49 -1.34 -3.11
N PHE A 107 -5.21 -0.52 -2.11
CA PHE A 107 -5.50 -0.84 -0.71
C PHE A 107 -6.64 0.05 -0.22
N GLU A 108 -7.68 -0.58 0.32
CA GLU A 108 -8.80 0.07 1.00
C GLU A 108 -8.96 -0.54 2.39
N PHE A 109 -9.07 0.30 3.41
CA PHE A 109 -9.24 -0.12 4.79
C PHE A 109 -10.65 0.24 5.22
N LEU A 110 -11.48 -0.80 5.34
CA LEU A 110 -12.88 -0.68 5.70
C LEU A 110 -12.98 -0.59 7.23
N GLY A 111 -13.45 0.55 7.72
CA GLY A 111 -13.63 0.78 9.14
C GLY A 111 -14.72 -0.08 9.76
N ASN A 112 -14.77 -0.11 11.09
CA ASN A 112 -15.66 -0.98 11.84
C ASN A 112 -16.10 -0.34 13.15
N LEU A 113 -17.06 -0.97 13.83
CA LEU A 113 -17.46 -0.61 15.18
C LEU A 113 -16.27 -0.74 16.15
N SER A 114 -16.25 0.07 17.20
CA SER A 114 -15.22 -0.01 18.24
C SER A 114 -15.04 -1.45 18.75
N GLY A 115 -13.80 -1.94 18.77
CA GLY A 115 -13.46 -3.28 19.25
C GLY A 115 -13.63 -4.40 18.21
N HIS A 116 -14.15 -4.10 17.02
CA HIS A 116 -14.19 -5.05 15.90
C HIS A 116 -13.03 -4.81 14.92
N PRO A 117 -12.54 -5.87 14.24
CA PRO A 117 -11.36 -5.76 13.38
C PRO A 117 -11.66 -4.92 12.13
N TYR A 118 -10.65 -4.17 11.70
CA TYR A 118 -10.62 -3.62 10.35
C TYR A 118 -10.61 -4.74 9.29
N THR A 119 -11.14 -4.43 8.11
CA THR A 119 -10.98 -5.26 6.92
C THR A 119 -10.08 -4.51 5.95
N LEU A 120 -8.93 -5.11 5.62
CA LEU A 120 -8.08 -4.68 4.52
C LEU A 120 -8.59 -5.30 3.23
N HIS A 121 -8.89 -4.46 2.26
CA HIS A 121 -9.40 -4.82 0.96
C HIS A 121 -8.35 -4.47 -0.10
N THR A 122 -8.13 -5.38 -1.05
CA THR A 122 -7.28 -5.15 -2.22
C THR A 122 -8.07 -5.40 -3.49
N ASN A 123 -7.84 -4.59 -4.52
CA ASN A 123 -8.45 -4.76 -5.83
C ASN A 123 -7.47 -4.40 -6.95
N VAL A 124 -7.78 -4.87 -8.16
CA VAL A 124 -7.02 -4.55 -9.37
C VAL A 124 -8.02 -4.30 -10.51
N TYR A 125 -8.06 -3.06 -10.99
CA TYR A 125 -8.80 -2.69 -12.19
C TYR A 125 -7.88 -2.69 -13.40
N THR A 126 -8.41 -3.21 -14.49
CA THR A 126 -7.77 -3.15 -15.80
C THR A 126 -8.79 -2.76 -16.85
N LYS A 127 -8.51 -1.70 -17.61
CA LYS A 127 -9.43 -1.16 -18.64
C LYS A 127 -10.85 -0.88 -18.11
N GLY A 128 -10.96 -0.38 -16.89
CA GLY A 128 -12.22 -0.08 -16.21
C GLY A 128 -12.92 -1.30 -15.59
N SER A 129 -12.37 -2.51 -15.70
CA SER A 129 -12.92 -3.71 -15.09
C SER A 129 -12.11 -4.12 -13.86
N GLY A 130 -12.75 -3.98 -12.70
CA GLY A 130 -12.27 -4.48 -11.42
C GLY A 130 -12.77 -5.91 -11.18
N ASP A 131 -13.55 -6.07 -10.12
CA ASP A 131 -14.15 -7.33 -9.66
C ASP A 131 -13.13 -8.39 -9.17
N LYS A 132 -11.98 -7.93 -8.67
CA LYS A 132 -10.86 -8.78 -8.23
C LYS A 132 -10.56 -8.58 -6.75
N GLU A 133 -11.60 -8.48 -5.94
CA GLU A 133 -11.53 -8.18 -4.53
C GLU A 133 -10.93 -9.34 -3.73
N GLN A 134 -9.97 -9.03 -2.87
CA GLN A 134 -9.54 -9.92 -1.77
C GLN A 134 -9.55 -9.13 -0.47
N GLN A 135 -10.12 -9.72 0.58
CA GLN A 135 -10.26 -9.08 1.88
C GLN A 135 -9.55 -9.87 2.96
N PHE A 136 -8.98 -9.15 3.93
CA PHE A 136 -8.17 -9.70 5.01
C PHE A 136 -8.48 -9.00 6.32
N HIS A 137 -8.46 -9.74 7.44
CA HIS A 137 -8.17 -9.13 8.73
C HIS A 137 -6.66 -8.96 8.90
N LEU A 138 -6.25 -8.04 9.77
CA LEU A 138 -4.83 -7.82 10.08
C LEU A 138 -4.43 -8.56 11.35
N TRP A 139 -3.17 -8.99 11.42
CA TRP A 139 -2.59 -9.66 12.60
C TRP A 139 -2.14 -8.69 13.70
N PHE A 140 -2.59 -7.44 13.61
CA PHE A 140 -2.33 -6.34 14.54
C PHE A 140 -3.50 -5.36 14.49
N ASP A 141 -3.56 -4.46 15.48
CA ASP A 141 -4.50 -3.33 15.47
C ASP A 141 -3.90 -2.16 14.67
N PRO A 142 -4.42 -1.86 13.46
CA PRO A 142 -3.86 -0.83 12.57
C PRO A 142 -4.16 0.61 13.04
N THR A 143 -4.91 0.79 14.14
CA THR A 143 -5.26 2.09 14.71
C THR A 143 -4.26 2.56 15.78
N VAL A 144 -3.49 1.62 16.35
CA VAL A 144 -2.58 1.88 17.46
C VAL A 144 -1.22 2.40 16.96
N ASN A 145 -0.62 1.67 16.01
CA ASN A 145 0.71 1.96 15.48
C ASN A 145 0.68 2.21 13.97
N PHE A 146 1.76 2.81 13.46
CA PHE A 146 1.99 2.91 12.02
C PHE A 146 2.51 1.58 11.48
N HIS A 147 1.90 1.11 10.40
CA HIS A 147 2.32 -0.09 9.66
C HIS A 147 2.62 0.28 8.21
N THR A 148 3.56 -0.43 7.59
CA THR A 148 3.98 -0.17 6.21
C THR A 148 3.10 -0.95 5.24
N TYR A 149 2.48 -0.25 4.30
CA TYR A 149 1.71 -0.82 3.20
C TYR A 149 2.44 -0.52 1.91
N CYS A 150 2.69 -1.55 1.10
CA CYS A 150 3.49 -1.41 -0.11
C CYS A 150 2.89 -2.17 -1.29
N ILE A 151 2.84 -1.48 -2.42
CA ILE A 151 2.48 -1.99 -3.75
C ILE A 151 3.76 -2.01 -4.57
N THR A 152 4.21 -3.21 -4.96
CA THR A 152 5.25 -3.38 -5.97
C THR A 152 4.59 -3.74 -7.29
N TRP A 153 4.60 -2.83 -8.25
CA TRP A 153 4.03 -3.00 -9.58
C TRP A 153 5.14 -2.98 -10.62
N ASN A 154 5.33 -4.10 -11.31
CA ASN A 154 6.31 -4.24 -12.38
C ASN A 154 5.67 -4.91 -13.62
N PRO A 155 6.37 -5.03 -14.76
CA PRO A 155 5.78 -5.57 -15.99
C PRO A 155 5.22 -6.99 -15.87
N GLN A 156 5.64 -7.74 -14.85
CA GLN A 156 5.30 -9.16 -14.70
C GLN A 156 4.26 -9.41 -13.60
N ARG A 157 4.12 -8.51 -12.62
CA ARG A 157 3.24 -8.72 -11.46
C ARG A 157 3.01 -7.46 -10.63
N ILE A 158 1.97 -7.54 -9.80
CA ILE A 158 1.69 -6.66 -8.68
C ILE A 158 1.81 -7.49 -7.40
N ILE A 159 2.60 -7.03 -6.43
CA ILE A 159 2.73 -7.65 -5.11
C ILE A 159 2.28 -6.65 -4.07
N PHE A 160 1.32 -7.08 -3.24
CA PHE A 160 0.83 -6.34 -2.09
C PHE A 160 1.52 -6.88 -0.83
N THR A 161 2.13 -5.99 -0.05
CA THR A 161 2.76 -6.35 1.22
C THR A 161 2.30 -5.47 2.37
N VAL A 162 2.22 -6.07 3.55
CA VAL A 162 1.97 -5.40 4.83
C VAL A 162 3.15 -5.72 5.75
N ASP A 163 3.88 -4.70 6.20
CA ASP A 163 5.15 -4.82 6.93
C ASP A 163 6.16 -5.77 6.26
N GLY A 164 6.21 -5.74 4.93
CA GLY A 164 7.08 -6.59 4.12
C GLY A 164 6.61 -8.05 3.99
N ILE A 165 5.47 -8.42 4.59
CA ILE A 165 4.85 -9.74 4.43
C ILE A 165 3.91 -9.69 3.21
N PRO A 166 4.12 -10.51 2.17
CA PRO A 166 3.22 -10.56 1.02
C PRO A 166 1.86 -11.12 1.42
N ILE A 167 0.79 -10.46 0.99
CA ILE A 167 -0.59 -10.90 1.22
C ILE A 167 -1.29 -11.31 -0.08
N ARG A 168 -0.84 -10.76 -1.21
CA ARG A 168 -1.40 -11.00 -2.55
C ARG A 168 -0.35 -10.79 -3.63
N GLU A 169 -0.37 -11.65 -4.64
CA GLU A 169 0.35 -11.49 -5.90
C GLU A 169 -0.66 -11.57 -7.05
N PHE A 170 -0.65 -10.58 -7.94
CA PHE A 170 -1.44 -10.57 -9.17
C PHE A 170 -0.47 -10.61 -10.35
N LYS A 171 -0.46 -11.70 -11.12
CA LYS A 171 0.50 -11.92 -12.20
C LYS A 171 0.01 -11.33 -13.51
N ASN A 172 0.93 -10.79 -14.30
CA ASN A 172 0.66 -10.47 -15.70
C ASN A 172 0.35 -11.77 -16.45
N SER A 173 -0.91 -11.90 -16.85
CA SER A 173 -1.47 -13.07 -17.53
C SER A 173 -2.05 -12.68 -18.88
N GLU A 174 -1.49 -11.66 -19.53
CA GLU A 174 -1.91 -11.19 -20.87
C GLU A 174 -1.80 -12.31 -21.91
N SER A 175 -0.89 -13.27 -21.75
CA SER A 175 -0.74 -14.44 -22.63
C SER A 175 -1.96 -15.38 -22.66
N ILE A 176 -2.78 -15.35 -21.61
CA ILE A 176 -4.04 -16.10 -21.52
C ILE A 176 -5.26 -15.17 -21.62
N GLY A 177 -5.07 -13.92 -22.07
CA GLY A 177 -6.15 -12.98 -22.36
C GLY A 177 -6.62 -12.15 -21.16
N VAL A 178 -5.99 -12.27 -19.98
CA VAL A 178 -6.32 -11.44 -18.81
C VAL A 178 -5.54 -10.13 -18.90
N PRO A 179 -6.19 -8.96 -19.00
CA PRO A 179 -5.49 -7.69 -19.07
C PRO A 179 -4.64 -7.41 -17.82
N PHE A 180 -3.58 -6.63 -17.99
CA PHE A 180 -2.71 -6.17 -16.90
C PHE A 180 -2.35 -4.68 -17.10
N PRO A 181 -2.14 -3.89 -16.02
CA PRO A 181 -1.73 -2.49 -16.14
C PRO A 181 -0.31 -2.37 -16.71
N THR A 182 -0.17 -2.33 -18.04
CA THR A 182 1.12 -2.22 -18.74
C THR A 182 1.31 -0.93 -19.52
N LYS A 183 0.23 -0.16 -19.73
CA LYS A 183 0.22 0.95 -20.71
C LYS A 183 -0.18 2.31 -20.14
N GLN A 184 -0.94 2.32 -19.05
CA GLN A 184 -1.49 3.55 -18.50
C GLN A 184 -0.65 4.00 -17.29
N PRO A 185 0.06 5.14 -17.38
CA PRO A 185 0.70 5.72 -16.22
C PRO A 185 -0.33 6.07 -15.15
N MET A 186 0.00 5.82 -13.89
CA MET A 186 -0.89 6.03 -12.75
C MET A 186 -0.30 7.05 -11.79
N ARG A 187 -1.17 7.89 -11.21
CA ARG A 187 -0.84 8.63 -10.00
C ARG A 187 -1.13 7.77 -8.80
N LEU A 188 -0.39 8.03 -7.73
CA LEU A 188 -0.70 7.50 -6.43
C LEU A 188 -1.71 8.43 -5.75
N TYR A 189 -2.69 7.84 -5.10
CA TYR A 189 -3.73 8.52 -4.36
C TYR A 189 -3.83 7.94 -2.95
N ALA A 190 -4.31 8.76 -2.03
CA ALA A 190 -4.82 8.31 -0.76
C ALA A 190 -5.98 9.22 -0.35
N SER A 191 -7.01 8.63 0.22
CA SER A 191 -8.23 9.33 0.61
C SER A 191 -8.81 8.75 1.90
N LEU A 192 -9.60 9.57 2.59
CA LEU A 192 -10.50 9.14 3.65
C LEU A 192 -11.88 9.66 3.30
N TRP A 193 -12.83 8.75 3.11
CA TRP A 193 -14.18 9.05 2.64
C TRP A 193 -15.21 8.11 3.25
N GLU A 194 -16.48 8.45 3.08
CA GLU A 194 -17.62 7.69 3.60
C GLU A 194 -18.18 6.75 2.53
N ALA A 195 -18.45 5.51 2.90
CA ALA A 195 -18.92 4.44 2.04
C ALA A 195 -19.88 3.49 2.78
N GLU A 196 -20.80 4.04 3.57
CA GLU A 196 -21.74 3.37 4.47
C GLU A 196 -22.70 2.42 3.76
N HIS A 197 -22.81 2.51 2.44
CA HIS A 197 -23.61 1.60 1.62
C HIS A 197 -22.97 0.21 1.48
N TRP A 198 -21.67 0.04 1.75
CA TRP A 198 -20.99 -1.25 1.57
C TRP A 198 -19.83 -1.54 2.53
N ALA A 199 -19.15 -0.52 3.06
CA ALA A 199 -17.85 -0.70 3.74
C ALA A 199 -17.91 -1.61 4.97
N THR A 200 -18.86 -1.40 5.88
CA THR A 200 -18.90 -2.14 7.15
C THR A 200 -20.05 -3.14 7.15
N ARG A 201 -19.71 -4.42 7.28
CA ARG A 201 -20.67 -5.55 7.25
C ARG A 201 -21.58 -5.51 6.01
N GLY A 202 -21.01 -5.22 4.84
CA GLY A 202 -21.77 -5.11 3.58
C GLY A 202 -22.75 -3.93 3.58
N GLY A 203 -22.49 -2.88 4.36
CA GLY A 203 -23.31 -1.68 4.46
C GLY A 203 -24.40 -1.72 5.54
N LEU A 204 -24.42 -2.73 6.40
CA LEU A 204 -25.38 -2.81 7.51
C LEU A 204 -25.08 -1.77 8.61
N GLU A 205 -23.80 -1.49 8.86
CA GLU A 205 -23.39 -0.50 9.85
C GLU A 205 -23.12 0.84 9.16
N LYS A 206 -23.74 1.90 9.67
CA LYS A 206 -23.66 3.25 9.10
C LYS A 206 -22.65 4.12 9.84
N THR A 207 -22.24 5.22 9.20
CA THR A 207 -21.32 6.18 9.80
C THR A 207 -22.00 6.92 10.95
N ASP A 208 -21.50 6.74 12.18
CA ASP A 208 -21.92 7.55 13.32
C ASP A 208 -21.20 8.91 13.31
N TRP A 209 -21.82 9.89 12.65
CA TRP A 209 -21.28 11.24 12.53
C TRP A 209 -21.06 11.97 13.87
N SER A 210 -21.62 11.49 14.99
CA SER A 210 -21.30 12.03 16.32
C SER A 210 -19.86 11.75 16.75
N LYS A 211 -19.18 10.82 16.05
CA LYS A 211 -17.76 10.46 16.26
C LYS A 211 -16.80 11.22 15.35
N ALA A 212 -17.33 12.06 14.45
CA ALA A 212 -16.49 12.91 13.61
C ALA A 212 -15.73 13.97 14.45
N PRO A 213 -14.54 14.40 14.01
CA PRO A 213 -13.87 14.00 12.78
C PRO A 213 -13.14 12.66 12.89
N PHE A 214 -13.33 11.81 11.89
CA PHE A 214 -12.50 10.62 11.69
C PHE A 214 -11.16 11.06 11.11
N THR A 215 -10.03 10.54 11.60
CA THR A 215 -8.70 10.96 11.14
C THR A 215 -7.78 9.77 10.92
N ALA A 216 -7.19 9.69 9.73
CA ALA A 216 -6.13 8.75 9.38
C ALA A 216 -4.81 9.51 9.18
N PHE A 217 -3.69 8.84 9.47
CA PHE A 217 -2.35 9.43 9.38
C PHE A 217 -1.45 8.65 8.42
N TYR A 218 -0.63 9.39 7.70
CA TYR A 218 0.30 8.91 6.70
C TYR A 218 1.69 9.48 6.98
N ARG A 219 2.73 8.64 6.90
CA ARG A 219 4.14 9.06 7.01
C ARG A 219 5.04 8.15 6.20
N ASN A 220 6.32 8.50 6.09
CA ASN A 220 7.31 7.72 5.35
C ASN A 220 6.82 7.34 3.94
N TYR A 221 6.18 8.30 3.27
CA TYR A 221 5.77 8.15 1.88
C TYR A 221 7.00 8.02 1.00
N ASN A 222 7.04 7.01 0.15
CA ASN A 222 8.15 6.80 -0.78
C ASN A 222 7.65 6.07 -2.04
N VAL A 223 8.08 6.56 -3.20
CA VAL A 223 7.83 5.90 -4.49
C VAL A 223 9.14 5.84 -5.25
N ASP A 224 9.67 4.63 -5.39
CA ASP A 224 10.75 4.33 -6.33
C ASP A 224 10.11 3.74 -7.59
N GLY A 225 9.88 4.58 -8.60
CA GLY A 225 9.10 4.20 -9.78
C GLY A 225 9.59 4.88 -11.06
N CYS A 226 9.13 4.37 -12.20
CA CYS A 226 9.43 4.99 -13.48
C CYS A 226 8.50 6.19 -13.68
N VAL A 227 9.01 7.39 -13.44
CA VAL A 227 8.28 8.63 -13.70
C VAL A 227 7.95 8.70 -15.18
N TRP A 228 6.66 8.86 -15.47
CA TRP A 228 6.17 9.08 -16.82
C TRP A 228 5.90 10.57 -17.04
N ALA A 229 6.65 11.19 -17.95
CA ALA A 229 6.50 12.59 -18.27
C ALA A 229 6.77 12.83 -19.77
N ASN A 230 5.93 13.65 -20.41
CA ASN A 230 6.09 14.03 -21.82
C ASN A 230 6.26 12.83 -22.77
N GLY A 231 5.50 11.75 -22.53
CA GLY A 231 5.53 10.53 -23.33
C GLY A 231 6.80 9.67 -23.16
N LYS A 232 7.64 9.95 -22.17
CA LYS A 232 8.87 9.20 -21.87
C LYS A 232 8.83 8.65 -20.46
N SER A 233 9.33 7.43 -20.32
CA SER A 233 9.54 6.77 -19.03
C SER A 233 10.95 7.05 -18.52
N SER A 234 11.09 7.34 -17.22
CA SER A 234 12.37 7.41 -16.53
C SER A 234 12.89 6.05 -16.05
N CYS A 235 12.33 4.94 -16.56
CA CYS A 235 12.57 3.62 -15.98
C CYS A 235 14.07 3.33 -15.79
N PRO A 236 14.49 3.01 -14.56
CA PRO A 236 15.86 2.63 -14.29
C PRO A 236 16.12 1.25 -14.89
N THR A 237 17.27 1.08 -15.54
CA THR A 237 17.69 -0.21 -16.11
C THR A 237 18.00 -1.28 -15.05
N ASN A 238 18.15 -0.90 -13.76
CA ASN A 238 18.69 -1.77 -12.70
C ASN A 238 17.99 -1.69 -11.32
N SER A 239 16.74 -1.21 -11.21
CA SER A 239 16.08 -1.19 -9.89
C SER A 239 15.65 -2.60 -9.45
N PRO A 240 15.95 -3.03 -8.20
CA PRO A 240 15.61 -4.37 -7.70
C PRO A 240 14.12 -4.71 -7.76
N TRP A 241 13.24 -3.72 -7.61
CA TRP A 241 11.79 -3.91 -7.65
C TRP A 241 11.25 -4.22 -9.06
N PHE A 242 11.96 -3.81 -10.11
CA PHE A 242 11.50 -3.90 -11.51
C PHE A 242 11.39 -5.34 -12.01
N THR A 243 12.19 -6.24 -11.47
CA THR A 243 12.16 -7.69 -11.75
C THR A 243 11.81 -8.51 -10.52
N GLN A 244 11.35 -7.85 -9.45
CA GLN A 244 11.05 -8.51 -8.19
C GLN A 244 9.95 -9.55 -8.38
N GLN A 245 10.20 -10.71 -7.77
CA GLN A 245 9.28 -11.83 -7.67
C GLN A 245 9.34 -12.45 -6.29
N LEU A 246 8.23 -13.07 -5.87
CA LEU A 246 8.23 -13.87 -4.64
C LEU A 246 8.98 -15.18 -4.89
N ASP A 247 10.00 -15.44 -4.06
CA ASP A 247 10.65 -16.74 -3.98
C ASP A 247 9.74 -17.77 -3.28
N SER A 248 10.20 -19.02 -3.18
CA SER A 248 9.43 -20.10 -2.52
C SER A 248 9.05 -19.76 -1.07
N ASN A 249 9.91 -19.03 -0.36
CA ASN A 249 9.65 -18.59 1.01
C ASN A 249 8.57 -17.50 1.05
N GLY A 250 8.65 -16.50 0.16
CA GLY A 250 7.65 -15.45 0.00
C GLY A 250 6.28 -16.02 -0.35
N GLN A 251 6.22 -16.97 -1.28
CA GLN A 251 5.00 -17.69 -1.64
C GLN A 251 4.42 -18.46 -0.44
N THR A 252 5.27 -19.14 0.33
CA THR A 252 4.85 -19.88 1.53
C THR A 252 4.29 -18.94 2.60
N ARG A 253 4.96 -17.80 2.84
CA ARG A 253 4.50 -16.77 3.78
C ARG A 253 3.15 -16.20 3.36
N MET A 254 2.99 -15.87 2.07
CA MET A 254 1.75 -15.36 1.51
C MET A 254 0.59 -16.34 1.73
N LYS A 255 0.78 -17.62 1.39
CA LYS A 255 -0.22 -18.67 1.63
C LYS A 255 -0.53 -18.83 3.11
N GLY A 256 0.48 -18.74 3.98
CA GLY A 256 0.31 -18.77 5.43
C GLY A 256 -0.58 -17.63 5.94
N VAL A 257 -0.37 -16.40 5.45
CA VAL A 257 -1.24 -15.25 5.77
C VAL A 257 -2.64 -15.47 5.23
N GLN A 258 -2.78 -15.83 3.95
CA GLN A 258 -4.07 -16.06 3.31
C GLN A 258 -4.89 -17.12 4.05
N SER A 259 -4.27 -18.23 4.48
CA SER A 259 -4.97 -19.30 5.20
C SER A 259 -5.54 -18.88 6.57
N LYS A 260 -4.97 -17.84 7.19
CA LYS A 260 -5.33 -17.41 8.55
C LYS A 260 -6.20 -16.15 8.56
N TYR A 261 -5.97 -15.26 7.62
CA TYR A 261 -6.45 -13.88 7.69
C TYR A 261 -7.34 -13.47 6.52
N MET A 262 -7.36 -14.21 5.42
CA MET A 262 -8.22 -13.90 4.28
C MET A 262 -9.67 -14.25 4.60
N VAL A 263 -10.58 -13.29 4.40
CA VAL A 263 -12.02 -13.43 4.67
C VAL A 263 -12.87 -13.42 3.41
N TYR A 264 -12.34 -12.89 2.30
CA TYR A 264 -12.98 -12.95 0.99
C TYR A 264 -11.92 -13.10 -0.10
N ASN A 265 -12.25 -13.90 -1.13
CA ASN A 265 -11.44 -14.05 -2.32
C ASN A 265 -12.32 -14.27 -3.54
N TYR A 266 -12.30 -13.31 -4.46
CA TYR A 266 -13.07 -13.34 -5.71
C TYR A 266 -12.84 -14.63 -6.52
N CYS A 267 -11.61 -15.17 -6.52
CA CYS A 267 -11.27 -16.43 -7.21
C CYS A 267 -12.06 -17.65 -6.72
N THR A 268 -12.62 -17.60 -5.51
CA THR A 268 -13.38 -18.71 -4.90
C THR A 268 -14.87 -18.41 -4.78
N ASP A 269 -15.32 -17.22 -5.21
CA ASP A 269 -16.70 -16.79 -5.14
C ASP A 269 -17.50 -17.32 -6.34
N LYS A 270 -18.06 -18.52 -6.15
CA LYS A 270 -18.90 -19.19 -7.16
C LYS A 270 -20.23 -18.48 -7.42
N ASN A 271 -20.72 -17.67 -6.47
CA ASN A 271 -21.96 -16.94 -6.65
C ASN A 271 -21.77 -15.77 -7.61
N ARG A 272 -20.62 -15.09 -7.50
CA ARG A 272 -20.25 -14.00 -8.40
C ARG A 272 -19.80 -14.50 -9.77
N PHE A 273 -19.10 -15.64 -9.82
CA PHE A 273 -18.59 -16.23 -11.05
C PHE A 273 -19.20 -17.61 -11.34
N PRO A 274 -20.52 -17.69 -11.63
CA PRO A 274 -21.22 -18.97 -11.81
C PRO A 274 -20.82 -19.72 -13.09
N ARG A 275 -20.16 -19.04 -14.04
CA ARG A 275 -19.74 -19.60 -15.34
C ARG A 275 -18.31 -20.10 -15.37
N GLY A 276 -17.63 -20.13 -14.22
CA GLY A 276 -16.23 -20.51 -14.10
C GLY A 276 -15.41 -19.41 -13.45
N VAL A 277 -14.36 -19.80 -12.73
CA VAL A 277 -13.46 -18.86 -12.05
C VAL A 277 -12.72 -18.00 -13.06
N PRO A 278 -12.35 -16.76 -12.71
CA PRO A 278 -11.50 -15.93 -13.56
C PRO A 278 -10.22 -16.66 -13.99
N ALA A 279 -9.79 -16.44 -15.23
CA ALA A 279 -8.73 -17.24 -15.85
C ALA A 279 -7.38 -17.12 -15.13
N GLU A 280 -7.10 -15.97 -14.52
CA GLU A 280 -5.89 -15.73 -13.71
C GLU A 280 -5.90 -16.45 -12.35
N CYS A 281 -7.04 -17.02 -11.95
CA CYS A 281 -7.19 -17.77 -10.70
C CYS A 281 -6.93 -19.27 -10.87
N SER A 282 -6.78 -19.76 -12.11
CA SER A 282 -6.62 -21.17 -12.46
C SER A 282 -5.16 -21.62 -12.50
#